data_AF-A0A4U0FB86-F1
#
_entry.id   AF-A0A4U0FB86-F1
#
_cell.length_a   1.000
_cell.length_b   1.000
_cell.length_c   1.000
_cell.angle_alpha   90.00
_cell.angle_beta   90.00
_cell.angle_gamma   90.00
#
_symmetry.space_group_name_H-M   'P 1'
#
loop_
_entity.id
_entity.type
_entity.pdbx_description
1 polymer ?
#
loop_
_entity_poly.entity_id
_entity_poly.type
_entity_poly.pdbx_seq_one_letter_code
_entity_poly.pdbx_strand_id
1 'polypeptide(L)'
;MAAFQEIERQIKDVLSMLNGMDFADRQSVRKQVEDCLTGVLDFMQQGDRVSPADSEAVRNTRSQIAECRQRVHQCLPVLEQLRTEWADRYRNAIGDEKNEFEKLSDVMQQQKSSEAYRWKNNFADVQKAVDQLAKVNGGLMDLSSEVEREHAETLPPPPDPGPMDRKDRDPDMSSNRS
;
A
#
# COMPACT_ATOMS: atom_id res chain seq x y z
N MET A 1 13.73 -11.19 -1.96
CA MET A 1 12.93 -12.19 -1.19
C MET A 1 12.43 -11.69 0.18
N ALA A 2 13.23 -10.99 1.00
CA ALA A 2 12.76 -10.49 2.30
C ALA A 2 11.60 -9.47 2.20
N ALA A 3 11.58 -8.64 1.14
CA ALA A 3 10.53 -7.63 0.93
C ALA A 3 9.13 -8.25 0.72
N PHE A 4 9.03 -9.34 -0.05
CA PHE A 4 7.75 -10.06 -0.25
C PHE A 4 7.19 -10.61 1.07
N GLN A 5 8.04 -11.28 1.86
CA GLN A 5 7.63 -11.86 3.14
C GLN A 5 7.22 -10.79 4.15
N GLU A 6 7.92 -9.65 4.15
CA GLU A 6 7.56 -8.53 5.01
C GLU A 6 6.21 -7.93 4.59
N ILE A 7 5.96 -7.69 3.31
CA ILE A 7 4.66 -7.20 2.85
C ILE A 7 3.54 -8.19 3.18
N GLU A 8 3.76 -9.49 2.99
CA GLU A 8 2.79 -10.53 3.35
C GLU A 8 2.47 -10.51 4.86
N ARG A 9 3.50 -10.41 5.70
CA ARG A 9 3.35 -10.29 7.16
C ARG A 9 2.54 -9.04 7.52
N GLN A 10 2.86 -7.90 6.91
CA GLN A 10 2.15 -6.64 7.14
C GLN A 10 0.67 -6.71 6.74
N ILE A 11 0.34 -7.38 5.64
CA ILE A 11 -1.06 -7.57 5.22
C ILE A 11 -1.80 -8.46 6.23
N LYS A 12 -1.17 -9.54 6.71
CA LYS A 12 -1.75 -10.41 7.75
C LYS A 12 -1.99 -9.66 9.06
N ASP A 13 -1.08 -8.76 9.44
CA ASP A 13 -1.26 -7.91 10.62
C ASP A 13 -2.50 -7.00 10.46
N VAL A 14 -2.68 -6.38 9.29
CA VAL A 14 -3.86 -5.54 9.00
C VAL A 14 -5.15 -6.36 9.08
N LEU A 15 -5.18 -7.56 8.48
CA LEU A 15 -6.33 -8.46 8.57
C LEU A 15 -6.65 -8.83 10.02
N SER A 16 -5.63 -9.11 10.84
CA SER A 16 -5.82 -9.38 12.27
C SER A 16 -6.38 -8.18 13.03
N MET A 17 -5.94 -6.96 12.71
CA MET A 17 -6.49 -5.73 13.31
C MET A 17 -7.96 -5.57 12.93
N LEU A 18 -8.31 -5.75 11.64
CA LEU A 18 -9.69 -5.64 11.17
C LEU A 18 -10.63 -6.65 11.84
N ASN A 19 -10.15 -7.86 12.10
CA ASN A 19 -10.91 -8.88 12.84
C ASN A 19 -11.19 -8.50 14.30
N GLY A 20 -10.32 -7.69 14.92
CA GLY A 20 -10.46 -7.23 16.30
C GLY A 20 -11.34 -5.98 16.48
N MET A 21 -11.63 -5.26 15.40
CA MET A 21 -12.42 -4.02 15.45
C MET A 21 -13.93 -4.31 15.48
N ASP A 22 -14.68 -3.47 16.21
CA ASP A 22 -16.15 -3.51 16.19
C ASP A 22 -16.72 -2.78 14.97
N PHE A 23 -17.14 -3.56 13.97
CA PHE A 23 -17.78 -3.11 12.73
C PHE A 23 -19.32 -3.20 12.76
N ALA A 24 -19.97 -3.09 13.93
CA ALA A 24 -21.41 -3.29 14.12
C ALA A 24 -22.33 -2.83 12.97
N ASP A 25 -22.05 -1.67 12.35
CA ASP A 25 -22.86 -1.10 11.25
C ASP A 25 -22.16 -1.07 9.87
N ARG A 26 -20.96 -1.64 9.75
CA ARG A 26 -20.04 -1.46 8.61
C ARG A 26 -19.41 -2.77 8.13
N GLN A 27 -20.11 -3.90 8.29
CA GLN A 27 -19.64 -5.20 7.82
C GLN A 27 -19.30 -5.23 6.32
N SER A 28 -20.01 -4.45 5.49
CA SER A 28 -19.70 -4.33 4.06
C SER A 28 -18.32 -3.74 3.81
N VAL A 29 -17.93 -2.71 4.58
CA VAL A 29 -16.62 -2.08 4.49
C VAL A 29 -15.54 -3.05 4.94
N ARG A 30 -15.74 -3.71 6.08
CA ARG A 30 -14.81 -4.74 6.57
C ARG A 30 -14.57 -5.79 5.49
N LYS A 31 -15.65 -6.36 4.95
CA LYS A 31 -15.57 -7.38 3.91
C LYS A 31 -14.84 -6.87 2.66
N GLN A 32 -15.13 -5.64 2.22
CA GLN A 32 -14.46 -5.04 1.07
C GLN A 32 -12.94 -4.95 1.28
N VAL A 33 -12.49 -4.53 2.48
CA VAL A 33 -11.07 -4.44 2.80
C VAL A 33 -10.45 -5.85 2.96
N GLU A 34 -11.16 -6.79 3.57
CA GLU A 34 -10.71 -8.19 3.69
C GLU A 34 -10.56 -8.88 2.33
N ASP A 35 -11.55 -8.76 1.45
CA ASP A 35 -11.53 -9.32 0.09
C ASP A 35 -10.36 -8.72 -0.73
N CYS A 36 -10.16 -7.41 -0.58
CA CYS A 36 -9.04 -6.66 -1.17
C CYS A 36 -7.67 -7.20 -0.72
N LEU A 37 -7.46 -7.32 0.59
CA LEU A 37 -6.20 -7.78 1.17
C LEU A 37 -5.94 -9.26 0.93
N THR A 38 -6.98 -10.10 1.00
CA THR A 38 -6.90 -11.52 0.66
C THR A 38 -6.50 -11.70 -0.80
N GLY A 39 -7.08 -10.91 -1.71
CA GLY A 39 -6.69 -10.93 -3.10
C GLY A 39 -5.25 -10.48 -3.36
N VAL A 40 -4.68 -9.61 -2.52
CA VAL A 40 -3.24 -9.28 -2.56
C VAL A 40 -2.41 -10.45 -2.05
N LEU A 41 -2.81 -11.10 -0.95
CA LEU A 41 -2.10 -12.27 -0.42
C LEU A 41 -2.09 -13.43 -1.43
N ASP A 42 -3.23 -13.74 -2.03
CA ASP A 42 -3.35 -14.79 -3.05
C ASP A 42 -2.41 -14.50 -4.22
N PHE A 43 -2.33 -13.23 -4.63
CA PHE A 43 -1.37 -12.82 -5.65
C PHE A 43 0.08 -13.05 -5.20
N MET A 44 0.46 -12.60 -4.01
CA MET A 44 1.82 -12.75 -3.52
C MET A 44 2.23 -14.22 -3.34
N GLN A 45 1.28 -15.11 -3.04
CA GLN A 45 1.52 -16.55 -2.95
C GLN A 45 1.64 -17.23 -4.32
N GLN A 46 0.96 -16.70 -5.34
CA GLN A 46 1.05 -17.19 -6.73
C GLN A 46 2.25 -16.61 -7.49
N GLY A 47 2.88 -15.55 -6.96
CA GLY A 47 4.10 -14.96 -7.47
C GLY A 47 5.27 -15.95 -7.34
N ASP A 48 5.36 -16.88 -8.28
CA ASP A 48 6.51 -17.76 -8.44
C ASP A 48 7.79 -16.93 -8.62
N ARG A 49 8.93 -17.50 -8.20
CA ARG A 49 10.24 -16.86 -8.30
C ARG A 49 10.54 -16.51 -9.76
N VAL A 50 10.40 -15.24 -10.11
CA VAL A 50 10.69 -14.74 -11.45
C VAL A 50 12.18 -14.88 -11.73
N SER A 51 12.52 -15.52 -12.84
CA SER A 51 13.88 -15.42 -13.39
C SER A 51 14.07 -14.00 -13.91
N PRO A 52 15.03 -13.22 -13.41
CA PRO A 52 15.25 -11.85 -13.86
C PRO A 52 15.68 -11.79 -15.34
N ALA A 53 16.13 -12.90 -15.94
CA ALA A 53 16.48 -12.97 -17.36
C ALA A 53 15.25 -13.10 -18.30
N ASP A 54 14.07 -13.42 -17.77
CA ASP A 54 12.84 -13.55 -18.56
C ASP A 54 12.04 -12.24 -18.54
N SER A 55 12.16 -11.46 -19.62
CA SER A 55 11.45 -10.19 -19.77
C SER A 55 9.93 -10.31 -19.69
N GLU A 56 9.33 -11.43 -20.13
CA GLU A 56 7.88 -11.62 -20.07
C GLU A 56 7.44 -11.88 -18.63
N ALA A 57 8.16 -12.73 -17.92
CA ALA A 57 7.91 -12.98 -16.50
C ALA A 57 8.07 -11.70 -15.65
N VAL A 58 9.12 -10.91 -15.90
CA VAL A 58 9.35 -9.61 -15.25
C VAL A 58 8.19 -8.65 -15.50
N ARG A 59 7.75 -8.53 -16.76
CA ARG A 59 6.62 -7.65 -17.12
C ARG A 59 5.32 -8.10 -16.44
N ASN A 60 5.05 -9.40 -16.41
CA ASN A 60 3.88 -9.96 -15.76
C ASN A 60 3.88 -9.65 -14.26
N THR A 61 5.00 -9.86 -13.58
CA THR A 61 5.12 -9.54 -12.15
C THR A 61 4.98 -8.06 -11.85
N ARG A 62 5.53 -7.17 -12.68
CA ARG A 62 5.30 -5.72 -12.53
C ARG A 62 3.83 -5.36 -12.70
N SER A 63 3.15 -5.95 -13.69
CA SER A 63 1.71 -5.74 -13.91
C SER A 63 0.89 -6.19 -12.70
N GLN A 64 1.25 -7.33 -12.12
CA GLN A 64 0.54 -7.86 -10.97
C GLN A 64 0.80 -7.06 -9.68
N ILE A 65 2.04 -6.58 -9.47
CA ILE A 65 2.36 -5.64 -8.38
C ILE A 65 1.52 -4.35 -8.54
N ALA A 66 1.38 -3.84 -9.76
CA ALA A 66 0.56 -2.66 -10.02
C ALA A 66 -0.93 -2.92 -9.69
N GLU A 67 -1.46 -4.10 -10.01
CA GLU A 67 -2.82 -4.49 -9.62
C GLU A 67 -2.99 -4.54 -8.09
N CYS A 68 -2.01 -5.10 -7.37
CA CYS A 68 -2.04 -5.11 -5.91
C CYS A 68 -2.02 -3.70 -5.32
N ARG A 69 -1.18 -2.82 -5.86
CA ARG A 69 -1.16 -1.41 -5.47
C ARG A 69 -2.50 -0.75 -5.71
N GLN A 70 -3.15 -1.02 -6.84
CA GLN A 70 -4.48 -0.49 -7.14
C GLN A 70 -5.52 -0.96 -6.12
N ARG A 71 -5.53 -2.25 -5.75
CA ARG A 71 -6.42 -2.80 -4.72
C ARG A 71 -6.17 -2.10 -3.37
N VAL A 72 -4.92 -2.03 -2.94
CA VAL A 72 -4.52 -1.30 -1.72
C VAL A 72 -4.98 0.17 -1.76
N HIS A 73 -4.81 0.84 -2.90
CA HIS A 73 -5.26 2.22 -3.11
C HIS A 73 -6.77 2.41 -3.00
N GLN A 74 -7.56 1.41 -3.36
CA GLN A 74 -9.03 1.45 -3.21
C GLN A 74 -9.45 1.28 -1.75
N CYS A 75 -8.65 0.55 -0.97
CA CYS A 75 -8.93 0.23 0.43
C CYS A 75 -8.55 1.38 1.39
N LEU A 76 -7.51 2.16 1.07
CA LEU A 76 -7.06 3.30 1.86
C LEU A 76 -8.14 4.38 2.11
N PRO A 77 -8.84 4.94 1.10
CA PRO A 77 -9.88 5.95 1.30
C PRO A 77 -11.01 5.47 2.21
N VAL A 78 -11.34 4.18 2.13
CA VAL A 78 -12.41 3.58 2.91
C VAL A 78 -12.02 3.50 4.39
N LEU A 79 -10.79 3.09 4.69
CA LEU A 79 -10.25 3.08 6.06
C LEU A 79 -10.04 4.49 6.60
N GLU A 80 -9.61 5.43 5.76
CA GLU A 80 -9.47 6.85 6.10
C GLU A 80 -10.80 7.51 6.48
N GLN A 81 -11.86 7.16 5.75
CA GLN A 81 -13.22 7.59 6.10
C GLN A 81 -13.65 7.01 7.45
N LEU A 82 -13.45 5.71 7.67
CA LEU A 82 -13.75 5.08 8.96
C LEU A 82 -12.98 5.70 10.12
N ARG A 83 -11.71 6.01 9.91
CA ARG A 83 -10.86 6.69 10.88
C ARG A 83 -11.47 8.03 11.28
N THR A 84 -11.91 8.82 10.31
CA THR A 84 -12.53 10.12 10.56
C THR A 84 -13.84 9.95 11.33
N GLU A 85 -14.71 9.03 10.89
CA GLU A 85 -15.99 8.73 11.55
C GLU A 85 -15.79 8.28 13.00
N TRP A 86 -14.83 7.40 13.28
CA TRP A 86 -14.57 6.93 14.64
C TRP A 86 -13.90 7.97 15.52
N ALA A 87 -13.07 8.85 14.94
CA ALA A 87 -12.55 10.01 15.65
C ALA A 87 -13.68 10.95 16.08
N ASP A 88 -14.67 11.19 15.22
CA ASP A 88 -15.85 11.99 15.53
C ASP A 88 -16.71 11.32 16.62
N ARG A 89 -16.96 10.00 16.52
CA ARG A 89 -17.69 9.24 17.56
C ARG A 89 -16.97 9.29 18.91
N TYR A 90 -15.65 9.14 18.93
CA TYR A 90 -14.86 9.27 20.16
C TYR A 90 -14.99 10.68 20.75
N ARG A 91 -14.82 11.73 19.95
CA ARG A 91 -14.97 13.13 20.39
C ARG A 91 -16.36 13.40 20.96
N ASN A 92 -17.41 12.90 20.32
CA ASN A 92 -18.79 13.08 20.77
C ASN A 92 -19.09 12.28 22.05
N ALA A 93 -18.56 11.07 22.18
CA ALA A 93 -18.77 10.21 23.35
C ALA A 93 -18.04 10.74 24.60
N ILE A 94 -16.90 11.41 24.43
CA ILE A 94 -16.10 11.91 25.55
C ILE A 94 -16.36 13.37 25.92
N GLY A 95 -16.77 14.19 24.94
CA GLY A 95 -17.01 15.61 25.14
C GLY A 95 -15.79 16.35 25.72
N ASP A 96 -16.04 17.22 26.69
CA ASP A 96 -15.01 18.07 27.29
C ASP A 96 -14.07 17.32 28.26
N GLU A 97 -14.43 16.10 28.66
CA GLU A 97 -13.69 15.31 29.66
C GLU A 97 -12.50 14.52 29.08
N LYS A 98 -12.14 14.74 27.82
CA LYS A 98 -11.08 14.00 27.11
C LYS A 98 -9.78 13.91 27.91
N ASN A 99 -9.29 15.04 28.40
CA ASN A 99 -7.99 15.11 29.08
C ASN A 99 -7.96 14.37 30.41
N GLU A 100 -9.09 14.29 31.11
CA GLU A 100 -9.20 13.55 32.36
C GLU A 100 -9.34 12.05 32.08
N PHE A 101 -10.16 11.71 31.09
CA PHE A 101 -10.37 10.33 30.67
C PHE A 101 -9.08 9.65 30.18
N GLU A 102 -8.29 10.32 29.33
CA GLU A 102 -7.06 9.73 28.78
C GLU A 102 -5.96 9.52 29.84
N LYS A 103 -6.07 10.13 31.02
CA LYS A 103 -5.16 9.92 32.16
C LYS A 103 -5.55 8.71 33.02
N LEU A 104 -6.78 8.22 32.92
CA LEU A 104 -7.24 7.05 33.65
C LEU A 104 -6.59 5.77 33.09
N SER A 105 -6.47 4.73 33.90
CA SER A 105 -6.09 3.40 33.41
C SER A 105 -7.18 2.83 32.50
N ASP A 106 -6.85 1.86 31.64
CA ASP A 106 -7.81 1.26 30.70
C ASP A 106 -9.06 0.71 31.40
N VAL A 107 -8.88 0.06 32.56
CA VAL A 107 -10.00 -0.46 33.37
C VAL A 107 -10.90 0.68 33.84
N MET A 108 -10.32 1.80 34.28
CA MET A 108 -11.08 2.96 34.74
C MET A 108 -11.72 3.74 33.58
N GLN A 109 -11.08 3.79 32.41
CA GLN A 109 -11.66 4.35 31.19
C GLN A 109 -12.91 3.54 30.79
N GLN A 110 -12.80 2.22 30.77
CA GLN A 110 -13.92 1.33 30.43
C GLN A 110 -15.08 1.45 31.43
N GLN A 111 -14.78 1.62 32.73
CA GLN A 111 -15.81 1.84 33.76
C GLN A 111 -16.46 3.22 33.67
N LYS A 112 -15.68 4.28 33.39
CA LYS A 112 -16.18 5.66 33.28
C LYS A 112 -17.07 5.83 32.05
N SER A 113 -16.62 5.34 30.90
CA SER A 113 -17.41 5.34 29.66
C SER A 113 -16.96 4.21 28.75
N SER A 114 -17.71 3.11 28.76
CA SER A 114 -17.46 1.96 27.89
C SER A 114 -17.56 2.32 26.40
N GLU A 115 -18.44 3.27 26.06
CA GLU A 115 -18.59 3.76 24.70
C GLU A 115 -17.37 4.57 24.23
N ALA A 116 -16.91 5.55 25.03
CA ALA A 116 -15.74 6.34 24.68
C ALA A 116 -14.47 5.47 24.61
N TYR A 117 -14.34 4.51 25.55
CA TYR A 117 -13.25 3.53 25.54
C TYR A 117 -13.25 2.68 24.26
N ARG A 118 -14.42 2.18 23.85
CA ARG A 118 -14.57 1.43 22.60
C ARG A 118 -14.18 2.27 21.39
N TRP A 119 -14.70 3.48 21.26
CA TRP A 119 -14.39 4.35 20.12
C TRP A 119 -12.92 4.76 20.07
N LYS A 120 -12.28 4.99 21.23
CA LYS A 120 -10.84 5.23 21.34
C LYS A 120 -10.02 4.06 20.78
N ASN A 121 -10.34 2.84 21.18
CA ASN A 121 -9.61 1.64 20.73
C ASN A 121 -9.82 1.40 19.23
N ASN A 122 -11.08 1.46 18.77
CA ASN A 122 -11.40 1.36 17.35
C ASN A 122 -10.65 2.40 16.52
N PHE A 123 -10.64 3.67 16.95
CA PHE A 123 -9.88 4.73 16.29
C PHE A 123 -8.36 4.44 16.24
N ALA A 124 -7.78 3.99 17.35
CA ALA A 124 -6.37 3.65 17.40
C ALA A 124 -6.02 2.48 16.46
N ASP A 125 -6.90 1.47 16.38
CA ASP A 125 -6.65 0.30 15.55
C ASP A 125 -6.84 0.60 14.05
N VAL A 126 -7.84 1.40 13.66
CA VAL A 126 -7.98 1.82 12.26
C VAL A 126 -6.84 2.74 11.83
N GLN A 127 -6.33 3.60 12.72
CA GLN A 127 -5.13 4.40 12.43
C GLN A 127 -3.93 3.49 12.13
N LYS A 128 -3.68 2.47 12.97
CA LYS A 128 -2.61 1.49 12.71
C LYS A 128 -2.82 0.76 11.40
N ALA A 129 -4.05 0.34 11.09
CA ALA A 129 -4.38 -0.33 9.83
C ALA A 129 -4.10 0.55 8.61
N VAL A 130 -4.47 1.84 8.66
CA VAL A 130 -4.16 2.83 7.61
C VAL A 130 -2.66 2.98 7.43
N ASP A 131 -1.91 3.19 8.52
CA ASP A 131 -0.47 3.38 8.47
C ASP A 131 0.23 2.13 7.91
N GLN A 132 -0.23 0.95 8.30
CA GLN A 132 0.32 -0.32 7.85
C GLN A 132 0.00 -0.59 6.38
N LEU A 133 -1.20 -0.22 5.92
CA LEU A 133 -1.61 -0.33 4.53
C LEU A 133 -0.83 0.65 3.63
N ALA A 134 -0.52 1.84 4.13
CA ALA A 134 0.36 2.79 3.44
C ALA A 134 1.79 2.23 3.29
N LYS A 135 2.32 1.55 4.32
CA LYS A 135 3.61 0.84 4.24
C LYS A 135 3.58 -0.29 3.20
N VAL A 136 2.50 -1.07 3.15
CA VAL A 136 2.31 -2.10 2.12
C VAL A 136 2.35 -1.49 0.72
N ASN A 137 1.66 -0.37 0.49
CA ASN A 137 1.70 0.32 -0.81
C ASN A 137 3.11 0.80 -1.18
N GLY A 138 3.85 1.36 -0.22
CA GLY A 138 5.25 1.76 -0.40
C GLY A 138 6.15 0.57 -0.72
N GLY A 139 6.04 -0.51 0.07
CA GLY A 139 6.81 -1.74 -0.15
C GLY A 139 6.54 -2.39 -1.50
N LEU A 140 5.29 -2.38 -1.98
CA LEU A 140 4.95 -2.85 -3.33
C LEU A 140 5.59 -1.98 -4.41
N MET A 141 5.69 -0.66 -4.22
CA MET A 141 6.38 0.24 -5.16
C MET A 141 7.89 -0.03 -5.20
N ASP A 142 8.51 -0.21 -4.03
CA ASP A 142 9.93 -0.53 -3.91
C ASP A 142 10.22 -1.88 -4.57
N LEU A 143 9.35 -2.87 -4.34
CA LEU A 143 9.45 -4.19 -4.94
C LEU A 143 9.33 -4.17 -6.47
N SER A 144 8.43 -3.34 -7.01
CA SER A 144 8.33 -3.15 -8.46
C SER A 144 9.63 -2.60 -9.05
N SER A 145 10.27 -1.67 -8.33
CA SER A 145 11.53 -1.05 -8.72
C SER A 145 12.72 -2.02 -8.60
N GLU A 146 12.72 -2.88 -7.57
CA GLU A 146 13.70 -3.93 -7.38
C GLU A 146 13.66 -4.95 -8.53
N VAL A 147 12.47 -5.42 -8.91
CA VAL A 147 12.28 -6.34 -10.04
C VAL A 147 12.77 -5.75 -11.36
N GLU A 148 12.53 -4.45 -11.60
CA GLU A 148 13.03 -3.76 -12.79
C GLU A 148 14.56 -3.61 -12.79
N ARG A 149 15.15 -3.30 -11.63
CA ARG A 149 16.60 -3.19 -11.48
C ARG A 149 17.28 -4.54 -11.70
N GLU A 150 16.79 -5.60 -11.07
CA GLU A 150 17.32 -6.96 -11.24
C GLU A 150 17.24 -7.39 -12.71
N HIS A 151 16.15 -7.08 -13.40
CA HIS A 151 16.05 -7.33 -14.84
C HIS A 151 17.11 -6.56 -15.64
N ALA A 152 17.25 -5.26 -15.40
CA ALA A 152 18.20 -4.40 -16.10
C ALA A 152 19.66 -4.88 -15.93
N GLU A 153 20.02 -5.41 -14.76
CA GLU A 153 21.34 -5.97 -14.48
C GLU A 153 21.63 -7.27 -15.25
N THR A 154 20.59 -8.00 -15.69
CA THR A 154 20.75 -9.21 -16.50
C THR A 154 20.80 -8.94 -18.00
N LEU A 155 20.42 -7.73 -18.45
CA LEU A 155 20.47 -7.38 -19.85
C LEU A 155 21.92 -7.12 -20.28
N PRO A 156 22.32 -7.55 -21.50
CA PRO A 156 23.61 -7.19 -22.03
C PRO A 156 23.71 -5.66 -22.13
N PRO A 157 24.91 -5.06 -21.91
CA PRO A 157 25.08 -3.64 -22.08
C PRO A 157 24.63 -3.24 -23.48
N PRO A 158 23.99 -2.07 -23.64
CA PRO A 158 23.56 -1.61 -24.95
C PRO A 158 24.77 -1.59 -25.89
N PRO A 159 24.59 -1.97 -27.17
CA PRO A 159 25.68 -1.92 -28.12
C PRO A 159 26.26 -0.51 -28.11
N ASP A 160 27.60 -0.42 -28.00
CA ASP A 160 28.32 0.84 -28.03
C ASP A 160 27.81 1.62 -29.25
N PRO A 161 27.24 2.83 -29.07
CA PRO A 161 26.84 3.64 -30.21
C PRO A 161 28.13 3.94 -30.95
N GLY A 162 28.42 3.11 -31.95
CA GLY A 162 29.56 3.26 -32.84
C GLY A 162 29.63 4.71 -33.31
N PRO A 163 30.85 5.20 -33.62
CA PRO A 163 31.09 6.62 -33.80
C PRO A 163 29.99 7.22 -34.68
N MET A 164 29.14 8.05 -34.08
CA MET A 164 28.06 8.71 -34.82
C MET A 164 28.70 9.43 -35.99
N ASP A 165 28.43 8.95 -37.19
CA ASP A 165 28.91 9.56 -38.42
C ASP A 165 28.39 10.99 -38.43
N ARG A 166 29.29 11.97 -38.29
CA ARG A 166 28.97 13.40 -38.25
C ARG A 166 28.33 13.92 -39.55
N LYS A 167 28.07 13.05 -40.53
CA LYS A 167 27.52 13.39 -41.85
C LYS A 167 26.02 13.72 -41.84
N ASP A 168 25.27 13.37 -40.80
CA ASP A 168 23.83 13.67 -40.73
C ASP A 168 23.52 15.03 -40.06
N ARG A 169 24.54 15.84 -39.75
CA ARG A 169 24.38 17.12 -39.04
C ARG A 169 24.28 18.35 -39.92
N ASP A 170 24.47 18.24 -41.22
CA ASP A 170 24.37 19.40 -42.10
C ASP A 170 22.98 19.38 -42.79
N PRO A 171 22.03 20.23 -42.37
CA PRO A 171 20.87 20.49 -43.20
C PRO A 171 21.38 21.12 -44.50
N ASP A 172 21.08 20.48 -45.61
CA ASP A 172 21.42 20.91 -46.96
C ASP A 172 20.84 22.32 -47.20
N MET A 173 21.66 23.34 -46.96
CA MET A 173 21.40 24.74 -47.27
C MET A 173 21.70 25.02 -48.74
N SER A 174 21.36 24.09 -49.64
CA SER A 174 21.35 24.30 -51.08
C SER A 174 20.00 24.89 -51.50
N SER A 175 19.68 26.08 -51.00
CA SER A 175 18.65 26.93 -51.58
C SER A 175 19.23 28.32 -51.86
N ASN A 176 19.02 28.76 -53.10
CA ASN A 176 19.25 30.09 -53.67
C ASN A 176 20.66 30.52 -54.09
N ARG A 177 20.88 30.47 -55.41
CA ARG A 177 21.31 31.56 -56.32
C ARG A 177 21.64 30.89 -57.67
N SER A 178 21.17 31.28 -58.85
CA SER A 178 20.49 32.48 -59.36
C SER A 178 19.73 32.11 -60.63
#